data_AF-A0A2N2G1Z9-F1
#
_entry.id   AF-A0A2N2G1Z9-F1
#
_cell.length_a   1.000
_cell.length_b   1.000
_cell.length_c   1.000
_cell.angle_alpha   90.00
_cell.angle_beta   90.00
_cell.angle_gamma   90.00
#
_symmetry.space_group_name_H-M   'P 1'
#
loop_
_entity.id
_entity.type
_entity.pdbx_description
1 polymer ?
#
loop_
_entity_poly.entity_id
_entity_poly.type
_entity_poly.pdbx_seq_one_letter_code
_entity_poly.pdbx_strand_id
1 'polypeptide(L)'
;EETAAALEEVTGNIKSSTQKISQMATIANSVTLSANNGEKLASKTAISMEEINEKVTAINDAINVIDQIAFQTNILSLNAAVEAATAGESGKGFAVVAAEVRNLASRSAEAAKEIKALVEDANIKANSGKTISNEMVEGYVHLNNDIKKTIDLIGDITTSAQEQKIGVEQINDAINNLDKQTQENAAVARVASTIAQKTSEIAKDILKDTSEKKFEEKSISFNNSIHKEQNQYNIAQLSTEENSKKEETTQKVKNTQDEWETF
;
A
#
# COMPACT_ATOMS: atom_id res chain seq x y z
N GLU A 1 32.95 12.80 -3.46
CA GLU A 1 32.44 11.94 -4.56
C GLU A 1 31.55 10.81 -4.06
N GLU A 2 32.00 9.92 -3.17
CA GLU A 2 31.17 8.77 -2.76
C GLU A 2 29.81 9.14 -2.15
N THR A 3 29.74 10.21 -1.36
CA THR A 3 28.48 10.72 -0.79
C THR A 3 27.49 11.21 -1.84
N ALA A 4 27.97 11.80 -2.94
CA ALA A 4 27.11 12.26 -4.03
C ALA A 4 26.55 11.07 -4.84
N ALA A 5 27.40 10.08 -5.12
CA ALA A 5 26.97 8.84 -5.79
C ALA A 5 25.94 8.06 -4.97
N ALA A 6 26.13 7.95 -3.65
CA ALA A 6 25.15 7.34 -2.76
C ALA A 6 23.81 8.09 -2.76
N LEU A 7 23.82 9.43 -2.82
CA LEU A 7 22.59 10.22 -2.92
C LEU A 7 21.86 10.04 -4.24
N GLU A 8 22.57 9.93 -5.37
CA GLU A 8 21.94 9.62 -6.66
C GLU A 8 21.23 8.26 -6.63
N GLU A 9 21.87 7.25 -6.04
CA GLU A 9 21.27 5.93 -5.86
C GLU A 9 20.01 5.98 -4.97
N VAL A 10 20.08 6.66 -3.82
CA VAL A 10 18.93 6.85 -2.93
C VAL A 10 17.79 7.57 -3.64
N THR A 11 18.10 8.64 -4.39
CA THR A 11 17.10 9.38 -5.19
C THR A 11 16.45 8.47 -6.23
N GLY A 12 17.24 7.64 -6.91
CA GLY A 12 16.76 6.64 -7.86
C GLY A 12 15.82 5.62 -7.22
N ASN A 13 16.18 5.12 -6.03
CA ASN A 13 15.39 4.18 -5.26
C ASN A 13 14.07 4.78 -4.78
N ILE A 14 14.07 6.04 -4.34
CA ILE A 14 12.84 6.77 -3.98
C ILE A 14 11.93 6.90 -5.20
N LYS A 15 12.46 7.35 -6.34
CA LYS A 15 11.69 7.49 -7.59
C LYS A 15 11.07 6.15 -8.04
N SER A 16 11.85 5.08 -8.00
CA SER A 16 11.37 3.72 -8.31
C SER A 16 10.27 3.27 -7.33
N SER A 17 10.43 3.58 -6.04
CA SER A 17 9.43 3.28 -5.02
C SER A 17 8.13 4.03 -5.26
N THR A 18 8.18 5.33 -5.57
CA THR A 18 7.00 6.13 -5.94
C THR A 18 6.24 5.54 -7.13
N GLN A 19 6.96 5.08 -8.16
CA GLN A 19 6.34 4.40 -9.31
C GLN A 19 5.65 3.10 -8.90
N LYS A 20 6.28 2.28 -8.06
CA LYS A 20 5.68 1.03 -7.54
C LYS A 20 4.44 1.32 -6.69
N ILE A 21 4.47 2.34 -5.85
CA ILE A 21 3.33 2.77 -5.02
C ILE A 21 2.14 3.18 -5.91
N SER A 22 2.40 3.92 -7.00
CA SER A 22 1.35 4.27 -7.98
C SER A 22 0.74 3.03 -8.65
N GLN A 23 1.57 2.04 -8.98
CA GLN A 23 1.09 0.76 -9.50
C GLN A 23 0.26 -0.01 -8.45
N MET A 24 0.70 -0.03 -7.19
CA MET A 24 -0.06 -0.65 -6.08
C MET A 24 -1.45 -0.01 -5.93
N ALA A 25 -1.55 1.33 -6.00
CA ALA A 25 -2.84 2.02 -5.95
C ALA A 25 -3.77 1.61 -7.10
N THR A 26 -3.22 1.44 -8.31
CA THR A 26 -4.00 0.98 -9.48
C THR A 26 -4.50 -0.46 -9.29
N ILE A 27 -3.62 -1.35 -8.81
CA ILE A 27 -3.97 -2.74 -8.51
C ILE A 27 -5.03 -2.82 -7.42
N ALA A 28 -4.88 -2.06 -6.33
CA ALA A 28 -5.83 -2.03 -5.22
C ALA A 28 -7.24 -1.61 -5.68
N ASN A 29 -7.34 -0.63 -6.58
CA ASN A 29 -8.61 -0.25 -7.21
C ASN A 29 -9.22 -1.39 -8.05
N SER A 30 -8.40 -2.07 -8.86
CA SER A 30 -8.85 -3.23 -9.65
C SER A 30 -9.34 -4.39 -8.77
N VAL A 31 -8.63 -4.67 -7.67
CA VAL A 31 -9.01 -5.68 -6.68
C VAL A 31 -10.32 -5.30 -5.98
N THR A 32 -10.50 -4.02 -5.63
CA THR A 32 -11.75 -3.50 -5.06
C THR A 32 -12.95 -3.73 -6.00
N LEU A 33 -12.79 -3.42 -7.30
CA LEU A 33 -13.83 -3.68 -8.29
C LEU A 33 -14.15 -5.18 -8.41
N SER A 34 -13.12 -6.02 -8.40
CA SER A 34 -13.27 -7.47 -8.49
C SER A 34 -13.97 -8.06 -7.26
N ALA A 35 -13.61 -7.59 -6.06
CA ALA A 35 -14.23 -7.99 -4.80
C ALA A 35 -15.71 -7.57 -4.73
N ASN A 36 -16.05 -6.34 -5.11
CA ASN A 36 -17.44 -5.87 -5.21
C ASN A 36 -18.27 -6.70 -6.22
N ASN A 37 -17.68 -7.08 -7.35
CA ASN A 37 -18.35 -7.96 -8.30
C ASN A 37 -18.54 -9.37 -7.72
N GLY A 38 -17.56 -9.89 -6.99
CA GLY A 38 -17.65 -11.16 -6.26
C GLY A 38 -18.78 -11.15 -5.23
N GLU A 39 -18.89 -10.09 -4.42
CA GLU A 39 -19.97 -9.87 -3.46
C GLU A 39 -21.35 -9.93 -4.12
N LYS A 40 -21.51 -9.21 -5.25
CA LYS A 40 -22.75 -9.19 -6.02
C LYS A 40 -23.11 -10.58 -6.56
N LEU A 41 -22.13 -11.33 -7.05
CA LEU A 41 -22.35 -12.69 -7.55
C LEU A 41 -22.70 -13.67 -6.43
N ALA A 42 -22.07 -13.55 -5.25
CA ALA A 42 -22.41 -14.34 -4.07
C ALA A 42 -23.86 -14.06 -3.62
N SER A 43 -24.24 -12.78 -3.55
CA SER A 43 -25.62 -12.36 -3.24
C SER A 43 -26.63 -12.92 -4.25
N LYS A 44 -26.33 -12.83 -5.55
CA LYS A 44 -27.16 -13.43 -6.59
C LYS A 44 -27.28 -14.94 -6.44
N THR A 45 -26.21 -15.61 -6.04
CA THR A 45 -26.20 -17.07 -5.80
C THR A 45 -27.09 -17.44 -4.62
N ALA A 46 -27.06 -16.66 -3.53
CA ALA A 46 -27.95 -16.86 -2.39
C ALA A 46 -29.43 -16.72 -2.79
N ILE A 47 -29.77 -15.72 -3.62
CA ILE A 47 -31.13 -15.54 -4.14
C ILE A 47 -31.54 -16.74 -5.02
N SER A 48 -30.68 -17.18 -5.94
CA SER A 48 -30.98 -18.34 -6.79
C SER A 48 -31.15 -19.64 -5.99
N MET A 49 -30.38 -19.83 -4.90
CA MET A 49 -30.58 -20.98 -4.00
C MET A 49 -31.92 -20.90 -3.26
N GLU A 50 -32.38 -19.70 -2.91
CA GLU A 50 -33.72 -19.51 -2.33
C GLU A 50 -34.83 -19.84 -3.33
N GLU A 51 -34.71 -19.36 -4.58
CA GLU A 51 -35.66 -19.71 -5.64
C GLU A 51 -35.72 -21.23 -5.87
N ILE A 52 -34.56 -21.91 -5.83
CA ILE A 52 -34.50 -23.39 -5.91
C ILE A 52 -35.24 -24.02 -4.73
N ASN A 53 -35.01 -23.54 -3.50
CA ASN A 53 -35.65 -24.02 -2.28
C ASN A 53 -37.19 -23.95 -2.37
N GLU A 54 -37.72 -22.82 -2.87
CA GLU A 54 -39.15 -22.64 -3.12
C GLU A 54 -39.69 -23.65 -4.15
N LYS A 55 -38.97 -23.87 -5.26
CA LYS A 55 -39.38 -24.84 -6.28
C LYS A 55 -39.33 -26.27 -5.78
N VAL A 56 -38.30 -26.64 -5.00
CA VAL A 56 -38.17 -27.95 -4.39
C VAL A 56 -39.31 -28.21 -3.41
N THR A 57 -39.70 -27.21 -2.62
CA THR A 57 -40.86 -27.29 -1.71
C THR A 57 -42.16 -27.53 -2.49
N ALA A 58 -42.40 -26.78 -3.57
CA ALA A 58 -43.58 -26.98 -4.41
C ALA A 58 -43.62 -28.38 -5.07
N ILE A 59 -42.47 -28.93 -5.44
CA ILE A 59 -42.37 -30.30 -5.96
C ILE A 59 -42.72 -31.31 -4.86
N ASN A 60 -42.23 -31.12 -3.63
CA ASN A 60 -42.57 -31.99 -2.49
C ASN A 60 -44.08 -32.03 -2.22
N ASP A 61 -44.75 -30.88 -2.29
CA ASP A 61 -46.20 -30.78 -2.15
C ASP A 61 -46.94 -31.53 -3.27
N ALA A 62 -46.48 -31.41 -4.52
CA ALA A 62 -47.04 -32.15 -5.64
C ALA A 62 -46.88 -33.67 -5.46
N ILE A 63 -45.72 -34.13 -4.95
CA ILE A 63 -45.47 -35.55 -4.67
C ILE A 63 -46.40 -36.06 -3.55
N ASN A 64 -46.66 -35.24 -2.52
CA ASN A 64 -47.62 -35.59 -1.47
C ASN A 64 -49.04 -35.79 -2.04
N VAL A 65 -49.45 -34.97 -3.01
CA VAL A 65 -50.74 -35.16 -3.72
C VAL A 65 -50.74 -36.46 -4.53
N ILE A 66 -49.65 -36.80 -5.21
CA ILE A 66 -49.54 -38.07 -5.95
C ILE A 66 -49.66 -39.28 -5.01
N ASP A 67 -48.99 -39.25 -3.85
CA ASP A 67 -49.07 -40.31 -2.84
C ASP A 67 -50.51 -40.46 -2.31
N GLN A 68 -51.20 -39.34 -2.06
CA GLN A 68 -52.62 -39.36 -1.69
C GLN A 68 -53.52 -39.95 -2.78
N ILE A 69 -53.29 -39.62 -4.05
CA ILE A 69 -54.03 -40.19 -5.19
C ILE A 69 -53.77 -41.70 -5.30
N ALA A 70 -52.52 -42.13 -5.15
CA ALA A 70 -52.16 -43.54 -5.16
C ALA A 70 -52.85 -44.30 -4.01
N PHE A 71 -52.88 -43.72 -2.80
CA PHE A 71 -53.59 -44.29 -1.66
C PHE A 71 -55.10 -44.40 -1.90
N GLN A 72 -55.74 -43.34 -2.40
CA GLN A 72 -57.17 -43.36 -2.74
C GLN A 72 -57.49 -44.42 -3.80
N THR A 73 -56.66 -44.52 -4.84
CA THR A 73 -56.79 -45.51 -5.92
C THR A 73 -56.65 -46.93 -5.38
N ASN A 74 -55.72 -47.16 -4.45
CA ASN A 74 -55.56 -48.44 -3.76
C ASN A 74 -56.83 -48.81 -2.97
N ILE A 75 -57.44 -47.87 -2.24
CA ILE A 75 -58.72 -48.12 -1.54
C ILE A 75 -59.88 -48.40 -2.51
N LEU A 76 -59.99 -47.63 -3.60
CA LEU A 76 -61.00 -47.84 -4.65
C LEU A 76 -60.88 -49.23 -5.28
N SER A 77 -59.66 -49.66 -5.59
CA SER A 77 -59.38 -50.99 -6.17
C SER A 77 -59.73 -52.13 -5.21
N LEU A 78 -59.51 -51.93 -3.90
CA LEU A 78 -59.89 -52.90 -2.88
C LEU A 78 -61.42 -53.05 -2.80
N ASN A 79 -62.15 -51.93 -2.80
CA ASN A 79 -63.61 -51.94 -2.80
C ASN A 79 -64.16 -52.64 -4.07
N ALA A 80 -63.56 -52.37 -5.24
CA ALA A 80 -63.93 -53.04 -6.48
C ALA A 80 -63.66 -54.55 -6.45
N ALA A 81 -62.56 -54.98 -5.83
CA ALA A 81 -62.26 -56.41 -5.65
C ALA A 81 -63.28 -57.10 -4.73
N VAL A 82 -63.73 -56.41 -3.67
CA VAL A 82 -64.81 -56.92 -2.79
C VAL A 82 -66.12 -57.05 -3.55
N GLU A 83 -66.53 -56.04 -4.32
CA GLU A 83 -67.77 -56.08 -5.10
C GLU A 83 -67.73 -57.17 -6.19
N ALA A 84 -66.57 -57.35 -6.84
CA ALA A 84 -66.35 -58.42 -7.80
C ALA A 84 -66.47 -59.82 -7.16
N ALA A 85 -66.02 -59.99 -5.91
CA ALA A 85 -66.22 -61.23 -5.16
C ALA A 85 -67.71 -61.45 -4.81
N THR A 86 -68.44 -60.39 -4.47
CA THR A 86 -69.89 -60.42 -4.21
C THR A 86 -70.69 -60.87 -5.45
N ALA A 87 -70.26 -60.45 -6.65
CA ALA A 87 -70.89 -60.82 -7.93
C ALA A 87 -70.60 -62.26 -8.41
N GLY A 88 -69.79 -63.05 -7.69
CA GLY A 88 -69.52 -64.46 -7.99
C GLY A 88 -68.86 -64.68 -9.35
N GLU A 89 -69.37 -65.61 -10.17
CA GLU A 89 -68.78 -65.93 -11.47
C GLU A 89 -68.83 -64.77 -12.47
N SER A 90 -69.87 -63.92 -12.42
CA SER A 90 -70.01 -62.76 -13.30
C SER A 90 -68.99 -61.65 -13.00
N GLY A 91 -68.39 -61.65 -11.80
CA GLY A 91 -67.39 -60.67 -11.37
C GLY A 91 -65.93 -61.03 -11.67
N LYS A 92 -65.64 -62.24 -12.18
CA LYS A 92 -64.26 -62.72 -12.38
C LYS A 92 -63.38 -61.78 -13.21
N GLY A 93 -63.92 -61.20 -14.29
CA GLY A 93 -63.18 -60.22 -15.12
C GLY A 93 -62.89 -58.92 -14.39
N PHE A 94 -63.84 -58.42 -13.61
CA PHE A 94 -63.68 -57.21 -12.79
C PHE A 94 -62.67 -57.41 -11.65
N ALA A 95 -62.62 -58.60 -11.06
CA ALA A 95 -61.65 -58.93 -10.01
C ALA A 95 -60.19 -58.82 -10.50
N VAL A 96 -59.91 -59.27 -11.74
CA VAL A 96 -58.57 -59.16 -12.34
C VAL A 96 -58.19 -57.70 -12.57
N VAL A 97 -59.10 -56.89 -13.11
CA VAL A 97 -58.85 -55.45 -13.32
C VAL A 97 -58.62 -54.75 -11.98
N ALA A 98 -59.42 -55.06 -10.96
CA ALA A 98 -59.25 -54.49 -9.62
C ALA A 98 -57.87 -54.83 -9.01
N ALA A 99 -57.39 -56.06 -9.18
CA ALA A 99 -56.06 -56.46 -8.74
C ALA A 99 -54.93 -55.73 -9.48
N GLU A 100 -55.07 -55.53 -10.80
CA GLU A 100 -54.08 -54.81 -11.60
C GLU A 100 -54.04 -53.31 -11.23
N VAL A 101 -55.20 -52.67 -11.04
CA VAL A 101 -55.29 -51.28 -10.57
C VAL A 101 -54.65 -51.14 -9.18
N ARG A 102 -54.85 -52.12 -8.30
CA ARG A 102 -54.22 -52.14 -6.97
C ARG A 102 -52.70 -52.21 -7.06
N ASN A 103 -52.19 -53.08 -7.93
CA ASN A 103 -50.74 -53.21 -8.15
C ASN A 103 -50.15 -51.89 -8.67
N LEU A 104 -50.80 -51.27 -9.66
CA LEU A 104 -50.39 -49.98 -10.21
C LEU A 104 -50.40 -48.86 -9.16
N ALA A 105 -51.41 -48.82 -8.30
CA ALA A 105 -51.49 -47.88 -7.19
C ALA A 105 -50.35 -48.07 -6.18
N SER A 106 -50.04 -49.33 -5.81
CA SER A 106 -48.91 -49.64 -4.92
C SER A 106 -47.57 -49.21 -5.52
N ARG A 107 -47.35 -49.48 -6.81
CA ARG A 107 -46.14 -49.05 -7.53
C ARG A 107 -46.03 -47.53 -7.61
N SER A 108 -47.15 -46.83 -7.78
CA SER A 108 -47.18 -45.37 -7.80
C SER A 108 -46.81 -44.76 -6.44
N ALA A 109 -47.30 -45.34 -5.35
CA ALA A 109 -46.96 -44.92 -3.98
C ALA A 109 -45.47 -45.15 -3.66
N GLU A 110 -44.91 -46.30 -4.08
CA GLU A 110 -43.49 -46.59 -3.91
C GLU A 110 -42.61 -45.59 -4.69
N ALA A 111 -42.94 -45.32 -5.96
CA ALA A 111 -42.25 -44.32 -6.76
C ALA A 111 -42.36 -42.90 -6.14
N ALA A 112 -43.55 -42.52 -5.65
CA ALA A 112 -43.73 -41.23 -4.97
C ALA A 112 -42.83 -41.11 -3.74
N LYS A 113 -42.69 -42.18 -2.94
CA LYS A 113 -41.81 -42.23 -1.78
C LYS A 113 -40.33 -42.10 -2.15
N GLU A 114 -39.88 -42.75 -3.21
CA GLU A 114 -38.50 -42.63 -3.71
C GLU A 114 -38.19 -41.21 -4.18
N ILE A 115 -39.08 -40.61 -4.99
CA ILE A 115 -38.92 -39.24 -5.47
C ILE A 115 -38.93 -38.26 -4.29
N LYS A 116 -39.80 -38.46 -3.30
CA LYS A 116 -39.83 -37.64 -2.08
C LYS A 116 -38.48 -37.64 -1.35
N ALA A 117 -37.84 -38.81 -1.22
CA ALA A 117 -36.51 -38.89 -0.60
C ALA A 117 -35.44 -38.12 -1.38
N LEU A 118 -35.47 -38.18 -2.73
CA LEU A 118 -34.55 -37.41 -3.58
C LEU A 118 -34.77 -35.90 -3.48
N VAL A 119 -36.03 -35.47 -3.42
CA VAL A 119 -36.41 -34.06 -3.29
C VAL A 119 -36.02 -33.52 -1.92
N GLU A 120 -36.16 -34.30 -0.85
CA GLU A 120 -35.69 -33.92 0.49
C GLU A 120 -34.15 -33.75 0.54
N ASP A 121 -33.39 -34.66 -0.09
CA ASP A 121 -31.93 -34.50 -0.22
C ASP A 121 -31.55 -33.25 -1.03
N ALA A 122 -32.27 -32.97 -2.13
CA ALA A 122 -32.07 -31.75 -2.91
C ALA A 122 -32.38 -30.49 -2.08
N ASN A 123 -33.40 -30.53 -1.22
CA ASN A 123 -33.78 -29.46 -0.31
C ASN A 123 -32.66 -29.14 0.68
N ILE A 124 -32.08 -30.17 1.30
CA ILE A 124 -30.95 -30.03 2.24
C ILE A 124 -29.74 -29.40 1.53
N LYS A 125 -29.42 -29.86 0.32
CA LYS A 125 -28.29 -29.34 -0.47
C LYS A 125 -28.51 -27.89 -0.90
N ALA A 126 -29.72 -27.51 -1.31
CA ALA A 126 -30.06 -26.13 -1.67
C ALA A 126 -29.94 -25.20 -0.46
N ASN A 127 -30.45 -25.60 0.70
CA ASN A 127 -30.32 -24.83 1.95
C ASN A 127 -28.86 -24.67 2.37
N SER A 128 -28.05 -25.73 2.27
CA SER A 128 -26.61 -25.64 2.52
C SER A 128 -25.92 -24.66 1.56
N GLY A 129 -26.26 -24.73 0.26
CA GLY A 129 -25.77 -23.79 -0.76
C GLY A 129 -26.15 -22.34 -0.48
N LYS A 130 -27.36 -22.08 0.03
CA LYS A 130 -27.81 -20.77 0.49
C LYS A 130 -26.97 -20.26 1.66
N THR A 131 -26.74 -21.09 2.69
CA THR A 131 -25.91 -20.73 3.85
C THR A 131 -24.48 -20.38 3.42
N ILE A 132 -23.84 -21.23 2.61
CA ILE A 132 -22.49 -20.97 2.10
C ILE A 132 -22.44 -19.67 1.30
N SER A 133 -23.46 -19.41 0.46
CA SER A 133 -23.52 -18.17 -0.32
C SER A 133 -23.66 -16.93 0.57
N ASN A 134 -24.39 -17.02 1.68
CA ASN A 134 -24.49 -15.93 2.67
C ASN A 134 -23.16 -15.70 3.39
N GLU A 135 -22.48 -16.78 3.81
CA GLU A 135 -21.13 -16.68 4.40
C GLU A 135 -20.13 -16.06 3.42
N MET A 136 -20.23 -16.37 2.12
CA MET A 136 -19.43 -15.71 1.09
C MET A 136 -19.69 -14.21 1.03
N VAL A 137 -20.95 -13.77 1.13
CA VAL A 137 -21.29 -12.33 1.15
C VAL A 137 -20.62 -11.64 2.33
N GLU A 138 -20.72 -12.19 3.54
CA GLU A 138 -20.04 -11.65 4.73
C GLU A 138 -18.51 -11.65 4.56
N GLY A 139 -17.95 -12.71 3.98
CA GLY A 139 -16.53 -12.80 3.65
C GLY A 139 -16.06 -11.70 2.71
N TYR A 140 -16.86 -11.36 1.68
CA TYR A 140 -16.56 -10.24 0.79
C TYR A 140 -16.64 -8.88 1.48
N VAL A 141 -17.55 -8.69 2.44
CA VAL A 141 -17.61 -7.46 3.25
C VAL A 141 -16.32 -7.28 4.06
N HIS A 142 -15.84 -8.36 4.70
CA HIS A 142 -14.56 -8.33 5.41
C HIS A 142 -13.37 -8.07 4.47
N LEU A 143 -13.33 -8.75 3.33
CA LEU A 143 -12.31 -8.55 2.31
C LEU A 143 -12.26 -7.10 1.81
N ASN A 144 -13.42 -6.51 1.52
CA ASN A 144 -13.53 -5.11 1.09
C ASN A 144 -13.01 -4.13 2.16
N ASN A 145 -13.28 -4.40 3.44
CA ASN A 145 -12.73 -3.59 4.53
C ASN A 145 -11.20 -3.67 4.61
N ASP A 146 -10.62 -4.85 4.42
CA ASP A 146 -9.15 -5.01 4.47
C ASP A 146 -8.46 -4.43 3.23
N ILE A 147 -9.10 -4.51 2.06
CA ILE A 147 -8.64 -3.80 0.86
C ILE A 147 -8.65 -2.28 1.11
N LYS A 148 -9.70 -1.75 1.74
CA LYS A 148 -9.78 -0.32 2.08
C LYS A 148 -8.64 0.12 2.99
N LYS A 149 -8.36 -0.62 4.07
CA LYS A 149 -7.20 -0.34 4.93
C LYS A 149 -5.88 -0.38 4.16
N THR A 150 -5.76 -1.31 3.20
CA THR A 150 -4.57 -1.40 2.35
C THR A 150 -4.41 -0.17 1.46
N ILE A 151 -5.52 0.35 0.90
CA ILE A 151 -5.52 1.60 0.12
C ILE A 151 -5.09 2.78 1.01
N ASP A 152 -5.60 2.86 2.24
CA ASP A 152 -5.22 3.90 3.20
C ASP A 152 -3.71 3.86 3.48
N LEU A 153 -3.14 2.67 3.76
CA LEU A 153 -1.70 2.48 3.95
C LEU A 153 -0.87 2.86 2.71
N ILE A 154 -1.36 2.57 1.51
CA ILE A 154 -0.71 3.01 0.26
C ILE A 154 -0.69 4.55 0.19
N GLY A 155 -1.77 5.21 0.63
CA GLY A 155 -1.85 6.66 0.74
C GLY A 155 -0.81 7.24 1.71
N ASP A 156 -0.65 6.63 2.88
CA ASP A 156 0.35 7.02 3.87
C ASP A 156 1.77 6.86 3.31
N ILE A 157 2.06 5.72 2.69
CA ILE A 157 3.37 5.44 2.05
C ILE A 157 3.63 6.43 0.91
N THR A 158 2.62 6.80 0.13
CA THR A 158 2.75 7.82 -0.93
C THR A 158 3.19 9.16 -0.34
N THR A 159 2.58 9.56 0.76
CA THR A 159 2.91 10.81 1.48
C THR A 159 4.34 10.75 2.02
N SER A 160 4.71 9.68 2.72
CA SER A 160 6.07 9.51 3.22
C SER A 160 7.13 9.46 2.10
N ALA A 161 6.83 8.85 0.96
CA ALA A 161 7.74 8.84 -0.19
C ALA A 161 7.95 10.25 -0.77
N GLN A 162 6.90 11.08 -0.77
CA GLN A 162 7.00 12.47 -1.20
C GLN A 162 7.83 13.31 -0.22
N GLU A 163 7.67 13.10 1.09
CA GLU A 163 8.49 13.75 2.12
C GLU A 163 9.96 13.32 2.02
N GLN A 164 10.23 12.02 1.80
CA GLN A 164 11.58 11.52 1.57
C GLN A 164 12.23 12.14 0.33
N LYS A 165 11.47 12.30 -0.76
CA LYS A 165 11.95 13.00 -1.96
C LYS A 165 12.39 14.43 -1.63
N ILE A 166 11.57 15.19 -0.91
CA ILE A 166 11.89 16.56 -0.51
C ILE A 166 13.11 16.59 0.41
N GLY A 167 13.20 15.67 1.38
CA GLY A 167 14.34 15.56 2.27
C GLY A 167 15.64 15.26 1.53
N VAL A 168 15.61 14.40 0.53
CA VAL A 168 16.79 14.10 -0.30
C VAL A 168 17.19 15.27 -1.19
N GLU A 169 16.24 16.04 -1.73
CA GLU A 169 16.52 17.29 -2.45
C GLU A 169 17.27 18.29 -1.54
N GLN A 170 16.82 18.45 -0.29
CA GLN A 170 17.50 19.32 0.69
C GLN A 170 18.91 18.83 1.05
N ILE A 171 19.09 17.52 1.21
CA ILE A 171 20.42 16.93 1.47
C ILE A 171 21.34 17.17 0.26
N ASN A 172 20.84 17.02 -0.96
CA ASN A 172 21.62 17.29 -2.17
C ASN A 172 22.12 18.74 -2.21
N ASP A 173 21.25 19.71 -1.92
CA ASP A 173 21.61 21.13 -1.83
C ASP A 173 22.67 21.39 -0.75
N ALA A 174 22.56 20.74 0.41
CA ALA A 174 23.55 20.86 1.49
C ALA A 174 24.92 20.28 1.08
N ILE A 175 24.95 19.15 0.38
CA ILE A 175 26.19 18.57 -0.14
C ILE A 175 26.85 19.48 -1.18
N ASN A 176 26.07 20.06 -2.10
CA ASN A 176 26.61 21.01 -3.08
C ASN A 176 27.24 22.23 -2.42
N ASN A 177 26.62 22.75 -1.34
CA ASN A 177 27.18 23.84 -0.55
C ASN A 177 28.47 23.44 0.19
N LEU A 178 28.52 22.22 0.76
CA LEU A 178 29.72 21.69 1.41
C LEU A 178 30.87 21.49 0.41
N ASP A 179 30.58 21.03 -0.80
CA ASP A 179 31.58 20.88 -1.86
C ASP A 179 32.18 22.24 -2.23
N LYS A 180 31.33 23.26 -2.43
CA LYS A 180 31.77 24.63 -2.67
C LYS A 180 32.68 25.16 -1.55
N GLN A 181 32.28 25.01 -0.29
CA GLN A 181 33.11 25.43 0.85
C GLN A 181 34.43 24.66 0.93
N THR A 182 34.42 23.37 0.59
CA THR A 182 35.63 22.55 0.56
C THR A 182 36.60 23.04 -0.53
N GLN A 183 36.09 23.39 -1.70
CA GLN A 183 36.89 23.99 -2.78
C GLN A 183 37.46 25.37 -2.39
N GLU A 184 36.67 26.21 -1.71
CA GLU A 184 37.12 27.49 -1.16
C GLU A 184 38.24 27.29 -0.13
N ASN A 185 38.08 26.35 0.81
CA ASN A 185 39.11 26.01 1.80
C ASN A 185 40.40 25.52 1.12
N ALA A 186 40.30 24.70 0.07
CA ALA A 186 41.45 24.26 -0.70
C ALA A 186 42.13 25.42 -1.46
N ALA A 187 41.37 26.41 -1.93
CA ALA A 187 41.91 27.63 -2.53
C ALA A 187 42.64 28.49 -1.49
N VAL A 188 42.04 28.71 -0.32
CA VAL A 188 42.65 29.45 0.79
C VAL A 188 43.94 28.77 1.26
N ALA A 189 43.95 27.44 1.40
CA ALA A 189 45.15 26.68 1.76
C ALA A 189 46.27 26.83 0.73
N ARG A 190 45.94 26.86 -0.58
CA ARG A 190 46.92 27.14 -1.64
C ARG A 190 47.51 28.54 -1.50
N VAL A 191 46.67 29.55 -1.29
CA VAL A 191 47.13 30.94 -1.07
C VAL A 191 48.03 31.03 0.17
N ALA A 192 47.64 30.41 1.28
CA ALA A 192 48.44 30.37 2.50
C ALA A 192 49.81 29.70 2.29
N SER A 193 49.84 28.59 1.54
CA SER A 193 51.10 27.91 1.16
C SER A 193 52.01 28.84 0.33
N THR A 194 51.46 29.54 -0.66
CA THR A 194 52.23 30.53 -1.46
C THR A 194 52.76 31.67 -0.59
N ILE A 195 51.97 32.20 0.35
CA ILE A 195 52.42 33.24 1.28
C ILE A 195 53.55 32.71 2.18
N ALA A 196 53.43 31.48 2.70
CA ALA A 196 54.47 30.86 3.51
C ALA A 196 55.78 30.66 2.73
N GLN A 197 55.70 30.24 1.45
CA GLN A 197 56.86 30.13 0.56
C GLN A 197 57.55 31.48 0.33
N LYS A 198 56.79 32.52 -0.04
CA LYS A 198 57.33 33.88 -0.21
C LYS A 198 57.96 34.41 1.07
N THR A 199 57.33 34.18 2.21
CA THR A 199 57.86 34.60 3.53
C THR A 199 59.17 33.87 3.84
N SER A 200 59.28 32.58 3.48
CA SER A 200 60.53 31.81 3.62
C SER A 200 61.65 32.35 2.73
N GLU A 201 61.34 32.72 1.48
CA GLU A 201 62.30 33.36 0.56
C GLU A 201 62.81 34.68 1.13
N ILE A 202 61.91 35.56 1.57
CA ILE A 202 62.26 36.84 2.20
C ILE A 202 63.18 36.62 3.41
N ALA A 203 62.86 35.64 4.27
CA ALA A 203 63.70 35.33 5.43
C ALA A 203 65.11 34.85 5.03
N LYS A 204 65.23 34.03 3.97
CA LYS A 204 66.53 33.60 3.44
C LYS A 204 67.33 34.76 2.85
N ASP A 205 66.68 35.66 2.12
CA ASP A 205 67.31 36.84 1.54
C ASP A 205 67.86 37.76 2.65
N ILE A 206 67.08 38.01 3.71
CA ILE A 206 67.53 38.79 4.88
C ILE A 206 68.74 38.12 5.57
N LEU A 207 68.71 36.80 5.75
CA LEU A 207 69.82 36.04 6.34
C LEU A 207 71.09 36.15 5.48
N LYS A 208 70.95 36.03 4.16
CA LYS A 208 72.04 36.19 3.20
C LYS A 208 72.63 37.60 3.28
N ASP A 209 71.80 38.63 3.17
CA ASP A 209 72.22 40.04 3.24
C ASP A 209 72.93 40.37 4.56
N THR A 210 72.46 39.81 5.67
CA THR A 210 73.09 40.00 6.99
C THR A 210 74.44 39.30 7.08
N SER A 211 74.59 38.12 6.47
CA SER A 211 75.83 37.34 6.48
C SER A 211 76.92 37.90 5.55
N GLU A 212 76.53 38.53 4.42
CA GLU A 212 77.48 39.14 3.48
C GLU A 212 78.03 40.48 3.99
N LYS A 213 77.30 41.15 4.89
CA LYS A 213 77.76 42.39 5.51
C LYS A 213 78.75 42.10 6.63
N LYS A 214 80.03 42.42 6.41
CA LYS A 214 81.01 42.58 7.49
C LYS A 214 80.65 43.82 8.30
N PHE A 215 80.08 43.61 9.48
CA PHE A 215 79.91 44.67 10.48
C PHE A 215 81.29 45.08 10.99
N GLU A 216 81.75 46.28 10.61
CA GLU A 216 82.87 46.91 11.30
C GLU A 216 82.42 47.28 12.72
N GLU A 217 83.12 46.76 13.72
CA GLU A 217 83.07 47.28 15.10
C GLU A 217 83.54 48.73 15.10
N LYS A 218 82.65 49.65 14.80
CA LYS A 218 82.81 51.06 15.13
C LYS A 218 82.00 51.32 16.39
N SER A 219 82.69 51.57 17.49
CA SER A 219 82.14 52.10 18.72
C SER A 219 81.42 53.42 18.44
N ILE A 220 80.08 53.36 18.40
CA ILE A 220 79.23 54.55 18.27
C ILE A 220 79.01 55.10 19.67
N SER A 221 79.54 56.29 19.94
CA SER A 221 79.14 57.11 21.08
C SER A 221 77.69 57.57 20.87
N PHE A 222 76.85 57.26 21.85
CA PHE A 222 75.45 57.63 21.89
C PHE A 222 75.34 59.16 22.03
N ASN A 223 74.84 59.84 21.00
CA ASN A 223 74.36 61.22 21.15
C ASN A 223 72.86 61.23 20.89
N ASN A 224 72.12 61.48 21.97
CA ASN A 224 70.68 61.40 22.04
C ASN A 224 70.08 62.67 21.42
N SER A 225 69.49 62.55 20.24
CA SER A 225 68.56 63.55 19.71
C SER A 225 67.40 62.81 19.08
N ILE A 226 66.40 62.53 19.93
CA ILE A 226 65.14 61.90 19.54
C ILE A 226 64.35 62.92 18.72
N HIS A 227 64.32 62.75 17.39
CA HIS A 227 63.21 63.23 16.58
C HIS A 227 62.26 62.06 16.36
N LYS A 228 61.08 62.15 16.99
CA LYS A 228 59.93 61.28 16.70
C LYS A 228 59.33 61.69 15.36
N GLU A 229 59.60 60.95 14.31
CA GLU A 229 58.68 60.84 13.17
C GLU A 229 57.99 59.48 13.26
N GLN A 230 56.71 59.50 13.62
CA GLN A 230 55.82 58.35 13.50
C GLN A 230 55.47 58.20 12.02
N ASN A 231 56.02 57.18 11.36
CA ASN A 231 55.49 56.74 10.08
C ASN A 231 54.60 55.51 10.31
N GLN A 232 53.30 55.77 10.22
CA GLN A 232 52.23 54.79 10.35
C GLN A 232 52.10 54.05 9.02
N TYR A 233 52.50 52.78 8.96
CA TYR A 233 52.18 51.95 7.80
C TYR A 233 50.69 51.60 7.86
N ASN A 234 49.96 52.12 6.88
CA ASN A 234 48.51 52.00 6.74
C ASN A 234 48.16 50.61 6.19
N ILE A 235 47.79 49.65 7.05
CA ILE A 235 47.18 48.38 6.64
C ILE A 235 45.66 48.59 6.54
N ALA A 236 45.23 49.33 5.53
CA ALA A 236 43.82 49.51 5.22
C ALA A 236 43.68 49.92 3.76
N GLN A 237 43.90 48.98 2.82
CA GLN A 237 43.44 49.04 1.43
C GLN A 237 43.86 47.78 0.67
N LEU A 238 43.09 46.68 0.83
CA LEU A 238 43.03 45.60 -0.17
C LEU A 238 41.76 44.73 -0.04
N SER A 239 40.72 45.23 0.62
CA SER A 239 39.46 44.53 0.78
C SER A 239 38.26 45.48 0.70
N THR A 240 38.06 46.11 -0.44
CA THR A 240 36.77 46.73 -0.81
C THR A 240 36.77 47.01 -2.30
N GLU A 241 36.43 46.00 -3.10
CA GLU A 241 35.81 46.19 -4.43
C GLU A 241 35.27 44.85 -4.96
N GLU A 242 34.33 44.22 -4.24
CA GLU A 242 33.36 43.28 -4.86
C GLU A 242 32.22 42.86 -3.92
N ASN A 243 31.67 43.80 -3.13
CA ASN A 243 30.40 43.52 -2.45
C ASN A 243 29.51 44.77 -2.37
N SER A 244 28.96 45.16 -3.53
CA SER A 244 27.82 46.08 -3.59
C SER A 244 26.91 45.71 -4.77
N LYS A 245 26.18 44.61 -4.63
CA LYS A 245 24.84 44.40 -5.23
C LYS A 245 24.30 43.03 -4.86
N LYS A 246 23.67 42.94 -3.68
CA LYS A 246 22.43 42.19 -3.39
C LYS A 246 22.32 42.04 -1.88
N GLU A 247 21.47 42.86 -1.27
CA GLU A 247 20.60 42.48 -0.14
C GLU A 247 19.84 43.73 0.34
N GLU A 248 18.91 44.20 -0.49
CA GLU A 248 17.64 44.69 0.04
C GLU A 248 16.69 43.50 0.03
N THR A 249 16.59 42.80 1.16
CA THR A 249 15.35 42.23 1.75
C THR A 249 15.73 41.20 2.81
N THR A 250 15.83 41.62 4.07
CA THR A 250 15.43 40.82 5.25
C THR A 250 15.58 41.67 6.52
N GLN A 251 14.51 42.41 6.86
CA GLN A 251 14.26 42.82 8.23
C GLN A 251 12.80 42.46 8.58
N LYS A 252 12.64 41.98 9.82
CA LYS A 252 11.56 41.15 10.40
C LYS A 252 11.88 39.66 10.21
N VAL A 253 12.33 38.92 11.22
CA VAL A 253 11.72 38.78 12.56
C VAL A 253 12.82 38.56 13.62
N LYS A 254 12.61 39.13 14.81
CA LYS A 254 13.38 38.92 16.04
C LYS A 254 12.42 38.31 17.09
N ASN A 255 12.94 37.46 17.96
CA ASN A 255 12.31 36.68 19.04
C ASN A 255 11.48 35.48 18.56
N THR A 256 11.65 34.27 19.08
CA THR A 256 11.87 33.87 20.48
C THR A 256 12.93 32.77 20.60
N GLN A 257 13.74 32.92 21.65
CA GLN A 257 14.58 31.90 22.25
C GLN A 257 13.75 31.27 23.37
N ASP A 258 13.52 29.97 23.31
CA ASP A 258 13.44 29.01 24.43
C ASP A 258 12.76 27.71 23.98
N GLU A 259 13.18 26.63 24.64
CA GLU A 259 12.72 25.24 24.50
C GLU A 259 13.26 24.49 23.27
N TRP A 260 14.39 23.77 23.44
CA TRP A 260 14.62 22.38 23.01
C TRP A 260 16.01 21.95 23.55
N GLU A 261 16.15 21.93 24.88
CA GLU A 261 17.03 20.95 25.53
C GLU A 261 16.11 19.91 26.19
N THR A 262 16.49 18.64 26.04
CA THR A 262 15.78 17.39 26.38
C THR A 262 14.74 16.91 25.36
N PHE A 263 15.18 16.09 24.40
CA PHE A 263 14.88 14.65 24.35
C PHE A 263 15.92 13.91 23.50
#